data_AF-A0AAD1R073-F1
#
_entry.id   AF-A0AAD1R073-F1
#
_cell.length_a   1.000
_cell.length_b   1.000
_cell.length_c   1.000
_cell.angle_alpha   90.00
_cell.angle_beta   90.00
_cell.angle_gamma   90.00
#
_symmetry.space_group_name_H-M   'P 1'
#
loop_
_entity.id
_entity.type
_entity.pdbx_description
1 polymer ?
#
loop_
_entity_poly.entity_id
_entity_poly.type
_entity_poly.pdbx_seq_one_letter_code
_entity_poly.pdbx_strand_id
1 'polypeptide(L)'
;MEEDGNRKITPIAISHVFVECYSKLYNLKTTSNAHSASIDKIDRYLRLANLPQINQTQAAELLKPIELQEVLKVIAGLSGGKVTGLTNAYYKLYAMELAPHLLKVYHSASELGKL
;
A
#
# COMPACT_ATOMS: atom_id res chain seq x y z
N MET A 1 -14.84 -10.02 21.82
CA MET A 1 -15.02 -9.60 20.42
C MET A 1 -14.87 -8.09 20.45
N GLU A 2 -13.68 -7.58 20.17
CA GLU A 2 -13.42 -6.14 20.22
C GLU A 2 -13.14 -5.66 18.80
N GLU A 3 -13.97 -4.70 18.38
CA GLU A 3 -13.85 -3.90 17.17
C GLU A 3 -12.58 -3.06 17.25
N ASP A 4 -11.63 -3.29 16.34
CA ASP A 4 -10.41 -2.48 16.26
C ASP A 4 -10.52 -1.45 15.13
N GLY A 5 -11.41 -0.48 15.34
CA GLY A 5 -11.75 0.59 14.40
C GLY A 5 -10.86 1.84 14.47
N ASN A 6 -9.66 1.77 15.06
CA ASN A 6 -8.77 2.94 15.13
C ASN A 6 -7.28 2.58 15.30
N ARG A 7 -6.75 1.64 14.50
CA ARG A 7 -5.28 1.50 14.43
C ARG A 7 -4.71 2.63 13.60
N LYS A 8 -4.29 3.71 14.27
CA LYS A 8 -3.31 4.64 13.70
C LYS A 8 -2.07 3.84 13.33
N ILE A 9 -1.93 3.49 12.05
CA ILE A 9 -0.79 2.75 11.54
C ILE A 9 0.42 3.68 11.63
N THR A 10 1.17 3.56 12.72
CA THR A 10 2.42 4.29 12.91
C THR A 10 3.53 3.63 12.09
N PRO A 11 4.58 4.37 11.69
CA PRO A 11 5.74 3.77 11.03
C PRO A 11 6.34 2.59 11.80
N ILE A 12 6.22 2.63 13.13
CA ILE A 12 6.63 1.55 14.04
C ILE A 12 5.73 0.31 13.84
N ALA A 13 4.41 0.48 13.76
CA ALA A 13 3.48 -0.62 13.49
C ALA A 13 3.75 -1.27 12.11
N ILE A 14 4.07 -0.46 11.10
CA ILE A 14 4.46 -0.96 9.77
C ILE A 14 5.75 -1.78 9.87
N SER A 15 6.78 -1.24 10.52
CA SER A 15 8.06 -1.94 10.73
C SER A 15 7.88 -3.29 11.42
N HIS A 16 7.02 -3.36 12.44
CA HIS A 16 6.70 -4.60 13.13
C HIS A 16 6.06 -5.65 12.22
N VAL A 17 5.12 -5.24 11.35
CA VAL A 17 4.49 -6.14 10.37
C VAL A 17 5.52 -6.67 9.36
N PHE A 18 6.44 -5.83 8.89
CA PHE A 18 7.52 -6.27 8.01
C PHE A 18 8.45 -7.27 8.70
N VAL A 19 8.87 -7.00 9.94
CA VAL A 19 9.70 -7.92 10.73
C VAL A 19 9.00 -9.26 10.93
N GLU A 20 7.71 -9.24 11.24
CA GLU A 20 6.90 -10.45 11.41
C GLU A 20 6.76 -11.25 10.10
N CYS A 21 6.51 -10.56 8.98
CA CYS A 21 6.40 -11.17 7.66
C CYS A 21 7.71 -11.87 7.25
N TYR A 22 8.85 -11.18 7.39
CA TYR A 22 10.16 -11.76 7.08
C TYR A 22 10.57 -12.87 8.04
N SER A 23 10.21 -12.76 9.33
CA SER A 23 10.48 -13.82 10.32
C SER A 23 9.75 -15.12 9.98
N LYS A 24 8.50 -15.01 9.51
CA LYS A 24 7.73 -16.16 9.01
C LYS A 24 8.31 -16.71 7.71
N LEU A 25 8.67 -15.84 6.77
CA LEU A 25 9.19 -16.23 5.44
C LEU A 25 10.52 -16.99 5.54
N TYR A 26 11.39 -16.61 6.49
CA TYR A 26 12.68 -17.24 6.71
C TYR A 26 12.72 -18.26 7.86
N ASN A 27 11.57 -18.64 8.44
CA ASN A 27 11.48 -19.57 9.58
C ASN A 27 12.47 -19.22 10.72
N LEU A 28 12.57 -17.93 11.05
CA LEU A 28 13.43 -17.45 12.12
C LEU A 28 12.84 -17.89 13.47
N LYS A 29 13.09 -19.13 13.90
CA LYS A 29 12.69 -19.61 15.23
C LYS A 29 13.29 -18.71 16.30
N THR A 30 12.46 -18.23 17.21
CA THR A 30 12.77 -17.35 18.36
C THR A 30 13.61 -18.05 19.45
N THR A 31 14.45 -18.99 19.08
CA THR A 31 15.40 -19.64 19.98
C THR A 31 16.75 -18.94 19.88
N SER A 32 17.07 -18.17 20.92
CA SER A 32 18.42 -17.88 21.42
C SER A 32 19.44 -17.29 20.43
N ASN A 33 19.79 -16.01 20.62
CA ASN A 33 20.97 -15.32 20.09
C ASN A 33 21.12 -15.21 18.55
N ALA A 34 20.35 -15.95 17.76
CA ALA A 34 20.35 -15.88 16.29
C ALA A 34 19.38 -14.79 15.76
N HIS A 35 18.41 -14.36 16.57
CA HIS A 35 17.42 -13.35 16.18
C HIS A 35 18.06 -11.96 16.00
N SER A 36 18.97 -11.56 16.90
CA SER A 36 19.74 -10.31 16.76
C SER A 36 20.67 -10.36 15.54
N ALA A 37 21.38 -11.49 15.34
CA ALA A 37 22.28 -11.66 14.21
C ALA A 37 21.56 -11.64 12.85
N SER A 38 20.32 -12.11 12.77
CA SER A 38 19.51 -12.03 11.54
C SER A 38 18.95 -10.62 11.32
N ILE A 39 18.54 -9.91 12.36
CA ILE A 39 18.13 -8.50 12.27
C ILE A 39 19.32 -7.61 11.87
N ASP A 40 20.51 -7.83 12.43
CA ASP A 40 21.72 -7.10 12.06
C ASP A 40 22.13 -7.34 10.60
N LYS A 41 21.92 -8.55 10.09
CA LYS A 41 22.16 -8.87 8.67
C LYS A 41 21.16 -8.16 7.76
N ILE A 42 19.89 -8.12 8.14
CA ILE A 42 18.85 -7.40 7.40
C ILE A 42 19.13 -5.89 7.43
N ASP A 43 19.46 -5.34 8.60
CA ASP A 43 19.76 -3.91 8.76
C ASP A 43 21.02 -3.53 7.99
N ARG A 44 22.07 -4.35 8.04
CA ARG A 44 23.27 -4.16 7.21
C ARG A 44 22.94 -4.23 5.72
N TYR A 45 22.11 -5.18 5.28
CA TYR A 45 21.69 -5.29 3.89
C TYR A 45 20.93 -4.04 3.44
N LEU A 46 19.95 -3.58 4.23
CA LEU A 46 19.16 -2.39 3.92
C LEU A 46 20.02 -1.11 3.91
N ARG A 47 21.00 -0.98 4.82
CA ARG A 47 21.96 0.13 4.82
C ARG A 47 22.87 0.12 3.58
N LEU A 48 23.28 -1.06 3.13
CA LEU A 48 24.12 -1.23 1.94
C LEU A 48 23.33 -1.11 0.63
N ALA A 49 22.01 -1.29 0.67
CA ALA A 49 21.15 -1.25 -0.50
C ALA A 49 20.99 0.16 -1.11
N ASN A 50 21.65 1.19 -0.57
CA ASN A 50 21.57 2.59 -1.02
C ASN A 50 20.12 2.99 -1.33
N LEU A 51 19.20 2.63 -0.42
CA LEU A 51 17.78 2.90 -0.62
C LEU A 51 17.60 4.42 -0.76
N PRO A 52 16.88 4.88 -1.80
CA PRO A 52 16.64 6.29 -1.98
C PRO A 52 15.89 6.82 -0.75
N GLN A 53 16.49 7.80 -0.07
CA GLN A 53 15.82 8.49 1.01
C GLN A 53 14.77 9.42 0.41
N ILE A 54 13.50 9.15 0.72
CA ILE A 54 12.43 10.07 0.37
C ILE A 54 12.57 11.33 1.21
N ASN A 55 12.46 12.49 0.56
CA ASN A 55 12.40 13.76 1.28
C ASN A 55 11.01 13.95 1.92
N GLN A 56 10.89 14.96 2.79
CA GLN A 56 9.65 15.22 3.52
C GLN A 56 8.46 15.49 2.59
N THR A 57 8.70 16.11 1.43
CA THR A 57 7.66 16.38 0.43
C THR A 57 7.14 15.08 -0.19
N GLN A 58 8.03 14.18 -0.59
CA GLN A 58 7.68 12.87 -1.14
C GLN A 58 6.94 12.01 -0.12
N ALA A 59 7.38 12.05 1.15
CA ALA A 59 6.68 11.37 2.24
C ALA A 59 5.27 11.93 2.44
N ALA A 60 5.09 13.25 2.37
CA ALA A 60 3.79 13.88 2.47
C ALA A 60 2.89 13.53 1.28
N GLU A 61 3.43 13.46 0.06
CA GLU A 61 2.69 13.04 -1.13
C GLU A 61 2.22 11.58 -1.05
N LEU A 62 3.05 10.68 -0.53
CA LEU A 62 2.69 9.27 -0.34
C LEU A 62 1.56 9.07 0.69
N LEU A 63 1.39 10.02 1.61
CA LEU A 63 0.34 10.00 2.63
C LEU A 63 -0.94 10.72 2.18
N LYS A 64 -0.95 11.34 1.00
CA LYS A 64 -2.15 12.02 0.51
C LYS A 64 -3.22 10.99 0.15
N PRO A 65 -4.49 11.27 0.44
CA PRO A 65 -5.60 10.49 -0.10
C PRO A 65 -5.60 10.60 -1.63
N ILE A 66 -6.03 9.52 -2.30
CA ILE A 66 -6.21 9.56 -3.75
C ILE A 66 -7.15 10.70 -4.13
N GLU A 67 -6.83 11.41 -5.21
CA GLU A 67 -7.63 12.49 -5.77
C GLU A 67 -8.39 12.05 -7.03
N LEU A 68 -9.46 12.77 -7.36
CA LEU A 68 -10.27 12.51 -8.55
C LEU A 68 -9.45 12.49 -9.84
N GLN A 69 -8.44 13.37 -9.95
CA GLN A 69 -7.57 13.46 -11.12
C GLN A 69 -6.75 12.19 -11.35
N GLU A 70 -6.36 11.50 -10.27
CA GLU A 70 -5.63 10.25 -10.36
C GLU A 70 -6.51 9.13 -10.91
N VAL A 71 -7.77 9.06 -10.45
CA VAL A 71 -8.77 8.12 -10.98
C VAL A 71 -9.02 8.36 -12.47
N LEU A 72 -9.18 9.62 -12.88
CA LEU A 72 -9.36 9.98 -14.29
C LEU A 72 -8.14 9.60 -15.14
N LYS A 73 -6.92 9.82 -14.62
CA LYS A 73 -5.68 9.44 -15.29
C LYS A 73 -5.57 7.93 -15.50
N VAL A 74 -5.98 7.14 -14.50
CA VAL A 74 -6.03 5.67 -14.62
C VAL A 74 -7.04 5.24 -15.69
N ILE A 75 -8.25 5.81 -15.69
CA ILE A 75 -9.28 5.52 -16.70
C ILE A 75 -8.77 5.84 -18.11
N ALA A 76 -8.12 7.00 -18.29
CA ALA A 76 -7.54 7.41 -19.57
C ALA A 76 -6.45 6.42 -20.05
N GLY A 77 -5.63 5.93 -19.13
CA GLY A 77 -4.55 4.98 -19.37
C GLY A 77 -4.99 3.53 -19.63
N LEU A 78 -6.27 3.18 -19.47
CA LEU A 78 -6.75 1.82 -19.73
C LEU A 78 -6.47 1.41 -21.18
N SER A 79 -5.79 0.29 -21.38
CA SER A 79 -5.57 -0.29 -22.70
C SER A 79 -6.90 -0.75 -23.33
N GLY A 80 -6.93 -0.94 -24.64
CA GLY A 80 -8.09 -1.56 -25.30
C GLY A 80 -8.34 -2.97 -24.76
N GLY A 81 -9.58 -3.30 -24.42
CA GLY A 81 -9.94 -4.61 -23.88
C GLY A 81 -11.30 -4.66 -23.18
N LYS A 82 -11.69 -5.86 -22.74
CA LYS A 82 -12.84 -6.12 -21.87
C LYS A 82 -12.32 -6.60 -20.52
N VAL A 83 -12.82 -6.03 -19.44
CA VAL A 83 -12.67 -6.60 -18.10
C VAL A 83 -14.08 -6.89 -17.59
N THR A 84 -14.40 -8.18 -17.45
CA THR A 84 -15.61 -8.69 -16.76
C THR A 84 -16.90 -7.91 -17.04
N GLY A 85 -17.38 -7.97 -18.29
CA GLY A 85 -18.73 -7.49 -18.66
C GLY A 85 -18.81 -6.06 -19.22
N LEU A 86 -17.89 -5.16 -18.86
CA LEU A 86 -17.80 -3.80 -19.44
C LEU A 86 -16.48 -3.63 -20.20
N THR A 87 -16.54 -2.93 -21.33
CA THR A 87 -15.33 -2.61 -22.11
C THR A 87 -14.57 -1.48 -21.44
N ASN A 88 -13.25 -1.44 -21.58
CA ASN A 88 -12.47 -0.28 -21.14
C ASN A 88 -12.92 1.02 -21.84
N ALA A 89 -13.55 0.90 -23.02
CA ALA A 89 -14.21 2.00 -23.71
C ALA A 89 -15.41 2.57 -22.93
N TYR A 90 -16.16 1.74 -22.19
CA TYR A 90 -17.24 2.20 -21.31
C TYR A 90 -16.69 3.12 -20.21
N TYR A 91 -15.63 2.68 -19.54
CA TYR A 91 -14.99 3.48 -18.48
C TYR A 91 -14.48 4.80 -19.01
N LYS A 92 -13.87 4.81 -20.21
CA LYS A 92 -13.41 6.03 -20.87
C LYS A 92 -14.56 6.96 -21.27
N LEU A 93 -15.66 6.40 -21.77
CA LEU A 93 -16.83 7.18 -22.21
C LEU A 93 -17.51 7.88 -21.03
N TYR A 94 -17.63 7.20 -19.89
CA TYR A 94 -18.32 7.71 -18.70
C TYR A 94 -17.34 8.09 -17.57
N ALA A 95 -16.11 8.50 -17.94
CA ALA A 95 -15.05 8.73 -16.96
C ALA A 95 -15.44 9.79 -15.92
N MET A 96 -16.12 10.86 -16.35
CA MET A 96 -16.52 11.98 -15.47
C MET A 96 -17.62 11.57 -14.50
N GLU A 97 -18.53 10.70 -14.93
CA GLU A 97 -19.63 10.20 -14.11
C GLU A 97 -19.16 9.10 -13.16
N LEU A 98 -18.25 8.23 -13.60
CA LEU A 98 -17.75 7.10 -12.83
C LEU A 98 -16.68 7.48 -11.81
N ALA A 99 -15.78 8.42 -12.15
CA ALA A 99 -14.64 8.74 -11.29
C ALA A 99 -15.01 9.16 -9.85
N PRO A 100 -16.07 9.98 -9.61
CA PRO A 100 -16.49 10.30 -8.24
C PRO A 100 -16.98 9.07 -7.45
N HIS A 101 -17.65 8.14 -8.13
CA HIS A 101 -18.16 6.92 -7.52
C HIS A 101 -17.03 5.95 -7.17
N LEU A 102 -16.07 5.78 -8.09
CA LEU A 102 -14.87 4.96 -7.88
C LEU A 102 -14.01 5.52 -6.75
N LEU A 103 -13.85 6.85 -6.70
CA LEU A 103 -13.11 7.53 -5.63
C LEU A 103 -13.76 7.29 -4.26
N LYS A 104 -15.10 7.41 -4.19
CA LYS A 104 -15.85 7.16 -2.95
C LYS A 104 -15.69 5.71 -2.48
N VAL A 105 -15.77 4.74 -3.39
CA VAL A 105 -15.57 3.31 -3.08
C VAL A 105 -14.16 3.07 -2.56
N TYR A 106 -13.15 3.65 -3.20
CA TYR A 106 -11.75 3.54 -2.76
C TYR A 106 -11.56 4.07 -1.35
N HIS A 107 -12.01 5.30 -1.05
CA HIS A 107 -11.88 5.86 0.30
C HIS A 107 -12.63 5.02 1.33
N SER A 108 -13.84 4.57 1.02
CA SER A 108 -14.63 3.73 1.92
C SER A 108 -13.92 2.40 2.22
N ALA A 109 -13.29 1.78 1.23
CA ALA A 109 -12.54 0.55 1.43
C ALA A 109 -11.22 0.77 2.19
N SER A 110 -10.55 1.91 1.96
CA SER A 110 -9.33 2.30 2.65
C SER A 110 -9.58 2.58 4.15
N GLU A 111 -10.67 3.29 4.48
CA GLU A 111 -11.08 3.54 5.88
C GLU A 111 -11.42 2.25 6.62
N LEU A 112 -11.99 1.26 5.92
CA LEU A 112 -12.32 -0.04 6.48
C LEU A 112 -11.13 -1.01 6.56
N GLY A 113 -9.93 -0.60 6.12
CA GLY A 113 -8.76 -1.48 6.06
C GLY A 113 -8.94 -2.69 5.13
N LYS A 114 -9.79 -2.56 4.11
CA LYS A 114 -10.10 -3.62 3.11
C LYS A 114 -9.27 -3.47 1.83
N LEU A 115 -8.28 -2.59 1.85
CA LEU A 115 -7.29 -2.31 0.81
C LEU A 115 -5.90 -2.45 1.41
#